data_AF-A0A1Q4VU68-F1
#
_entry.id   AF-A0A1Q4VU68-F1
#
_cell.length_a   1.000
_cell.length_b   1.000
_cell.length_c   1.000
_cell.angle_alpha   90.00
_cell.angle_beta   90.00
_cell.angle_gamma   90.00
#
_symmetry.space_group_name_H-M   'P 1'
#
loop_
_entity.id
_entity.type
_entity.pdbx_description
1 polymer ?
#
loop_
_entity_poly.entity_id
_entity_poly.type
_entity_poly.pdbx_seq_one_letter_code
_entity_poly.pdbx_strand_id
1 'polypeptide(L)'
;MPRVRRRPLIAAFTALAVCAGTALALGAAAPEEAGAAAPHRAVAAPAGGGAAAALPHTARPARHSADEPSVTGTGKLQRQPGDDAYISLDAHGLADKAHGTFFVSHHAGKEWGGHFKGRIDCLLTGGPVAVATGVVTESRFTDAPGFPQVGDLKGKRFGFTVLDDGGKDRIGYSWAMDNLPRNSVGKCQSSAPFETLAKGGFKVRHRPPFPSARG
;
A
#
# COMPACT_ATOMS: atom_id res chain seq x y z
N MET A 1 20.28 -56.23 19.87
CA MET A 1 19.98 -55.69 18.52
C MET A 1 18.48 -55.70 18.30
N PRO A 2 17.77 -54.55 18.35
CA PRO A 2 16.32 -54.51 18.15
C PRO A 2 15.97 -54.35 16.67
N ARG A 3 15.04 -55.18 16.18
CA ARG A 3 14.56 -55.21 14.80
C ARG A 3 13.72 -53.96 14.47
N VAL A 4 14.17 -53.18 13.50
CA VAL A 4 13.47 -52.03 12.92
C VAL A 4 12.26 -52.52 12.09
N ARG A 5 11.04 -52.24 12.55
CA ARG A 5 9.81 -52.44 11.75
C ARG A 5 9.63 -51.25 10.80
N ARG A 6 9.86 -51.47 9.50
CA ARG A 6 9.53 -50.51 8.43
C ARG A 6 8.00 -50.51 8.21
N ARG A 7 7.36 -49.35 8.36
CA ARG A 7 5.97 -49.13 7.96
C ARG A 7 5.94 -48.65 6.50
N PRO A 8 5.05 -49.18 5.63
CA PRO A 8 4.94 -48.72 4.26
C PRO A 8 4.21 -47.37 4.20
N LEU A 9 4.77 -46.46 3.39
CA LEU A 9 4.16 -45.20 2.99
C LEU A 9 3.07 -45.50 1.95
N ILE A 10 1.81 -45.19 2.27
CA ILE A 10 0.73 -45.17 1.29
C ILE A 10 0.73 -43.77 0.67
N ALA A 11 1.23 -43.68 -0.56
CA ALA A 11 1.13 -42.50 -1.39
C ALA A 11 -0.26 -42.45 -2.03
N ALA A 12 -1.10 -41.49 -1.64
CA ALA A 12 -2.34 -41.18 -2.33
C ALA A 12 -2.05 -40.13 -3.42
N PHE A 13 -1.97 -40.57 -4.67
CA PHE A 13 -1.95 -39.71 -5.84
C PHE A 13 -3.39 -39.26 -6.15
N THR A 14 -3.75 -38.04 -5.78
CA THR A 14 -4.94 -37.38 -6.33
C THR A 14 -4.57 -36.63 -7.61
N ALA A 15 -4.94 -37.22 -8.75
CA ALA A 15 -4.92 -36.57 -10.05
C ALA A 15 -6.07 -35.55 -10.14
N LEU A 16 -5.74 -34.27 -10.34
CA LEU A 16 -6.72 -33.27 -10.75
C LEU A 16 -6.65 -33.07 -12.26
N ALA A 17 -7.80 -33.29 -12.91
CA ALA A 17 -8.00 -33.18 -14.33
C ALA A 17 -7.86 -31.73 -14.82
N VAL A 18 -7.12 -31.57 -15.92
CA VAL A 18 -7.05 -30.34 -16.70
C VAL A 18 -8.26 -30.30 -17.63
N CYS A 19 -9.17 -29.35 -17.42
CA CYS A 19 -10.20 -29.00 -18.40
C CYS A 19 -9.67 -27.87 -19.29
N ALA A 20 -9.38 -28.20 -20.54
CA ALA A 20 -9.14 -27.27 -21.62
C ALA A 20 -10.47 -26.89 -22.29
N GLY A 21 -10.56 -25.64 -22.76
CA GLY A 21 -11.70 -25.08 -23.51
C GLY A 21 -12.20 -23.79 -22.83
N THR A 22 -12.37 -22.65 -23.49
CA THR A 22 -12.51 -22.33 -24.91
C THR A 22 -12.20 -20.85 -25.09
N ALA A 23 -11.45 -20.50 -26.14
CA ALA A 23 -11.21 -19.12 -26.54
C ALA A 23 -12.49 -18.50 -27.13
N LEU A 24 -12.92 -17.36 -26.60
CA LEU A 24 -13.92 -16.48 -27.21
C LEU A 24 -13.18 -15.26 -27.75
N ALA A 25 -13.00 -15.24 -29.07
CA ALA A 25 -12.58 -14.06 -29.82
C ALA A 25 -13.84 -13.33 -30.32
N LEU A 26 -14.12 -12.17 -29.73
CA LEU A 26 -14.98 -11.11 -30.28
C LEU A 26 -14.25 -9.81 -29.94
N GLY A 27 -14.01 -8.85 -30.82
CA GLY A 27 -14.32 -8.62 -32.21
C GLY A 27 -13.84 -7.18 -32.44
N ALA A 28 -12.95 -6.97 -33.40
CA ALA A 28 -12.45 -5.64 -33.72
C ALA A 28 -13.57 -4.82 -34.38
N ALA A 29 -13.80 -3.61 -33.88
CA ALA A 29 -14.60 -2.60 -34.56
C ALA A 29 -13.92 -1.24 -34.45
N ALA A 30 -13.38 -0.79 -35.58
CA ALA A 30 -13.15 0.59 -35.98
C ALA A 30 -13.20 0.60 -37.51
N PRO A 31 -13.38 1.74 -38.22
CA PRO A 31 -13.61 3.11 -37.77
C PRO A 31 -14.87 3.75 -38.43
N GLU A 32 -15.25 4.97 -38.02
CA GLU A 32 -15.98 5.87 -38.93
C GLU A 32 -15.50 7.31 -38.73
N GLU A 33 -15.03 7.90 -39.83
CA GLU A 33 -14.68 9.31 -39.98
C GLU A 33 -15.94 10.17 -40.14
N ALA A 34 -15.86 11.44 -39.72
CA ALA A 34 -16.04 12.62 -40.58
C ALA A 34 -16.36 13.87 -39.76
N GLY A 35 -15.74 15.00 -40.09
CA GLY A 35 -16.18 16.31 -39.61
C GLY A 35 -15.11 17.40 -39.63
N ALA A 36 -14.90 17.99 -40.80
CA ALA A 36 -13.97 19.07 -41.07
C ALA A 36 -14.40 20.46 -40.53
N ALA A 37 -13.40 21.36 -40.50
CA ALA A 37 -13.46 22.82 -40.69
C ALA A 37 -13.65 23.77 -39.48
N ALA A 38 -12.64 24.62 -39.30
CA ALA A 38 -12.56 25.84 -38.47
C ALA A 38 -13.21 27.06 -39.18
N PRO A 39 -13.02 28.36 -38.82
CA PRO A 39 -12.54 29.02 -37.58
C PRO A 39 -13.43 30.24 -37.13
N HIS A 40 -12.93 30.99 -36.14
CA HIS A 40 -13.22 32.39 -35.75
C HIS A 40 -14.31 32.67 -34.71
N ARG A 41 -13.87 33.13 -33.53
CA ARG A 41 -14.10 34.52 -33.07
C ARG A 41 -13.22 34.84 -31.86
N ALA A 42 -12.30 35.78 -32.05
CA ALA A 42 -11.66 36.49 -30.96
C ALA A 42 -12.71 37.35 -30.25
N VAL A 43 -12.80 37.27 -28.93
CA VAL A 43 -13.60 38.20 -28.11
C VAL A 43 -12.63 38.97 -27.21
N ALA A 44 -12.76 40.29 -27.31
CA ALA A 44 -11.91 41.29 -26.70
C ALA A 44 -11.97 41.28 -25.16
N ALA A 45 -10.84 41.62 -24.56
CA ALA A 45 -10.72 41.95 -23.14
C ALA A 45 -11.34 43.32 -22.83
N PRO A 46 -12.06 43.49 -21.71
CA PRO A 46 -12.19 44.78 -21.07
C PRO A 46 -11.07 44.96 -20.04
N ALA A 47 -10.29 46.03 -20.23
CA ALA A 47 -9.51 46.67 -19.16
C ALA A 47 -10.49 47.40 -18.24
N GLY A 48 -10.39 47.17 -16.93
CA GLY A 48 -11.19 47.87 -15.91
C GLY A 48 -10.59 47.63 -14.54
N GLY A 49 -10.00 48.68 -13.98
CA GLY A 49 -9.19 48.63 -12.76
C GLY A 49 -9.98 48.41 -11.47
N GLY A 50 -9.23 48.01 -10.45
CA GLY A 50 -9.71 47.85 -9.07
C GLY A 50 -8.64 47.17 -8.22
N ALA A 51 -7.51 47.85 -8.00
CA ALA A 51 -6.49 47.41 -7.06
C ALA A 51 -7.02 47.57 -5.62
N ALA A 52 -7.65 46.52 -5.09
CA ALA A 52 -7.80 46.36 -3.65
C ALA A 52 -6.55 45.62 -3.15
N ALA A 53 -5.69 46.34 -2.44
CA ALA A 53 -4.50 45.79 -1.79
C ALA A 53 -4.94 44.74 -0.75
N ALA A 54 -4.86 43.46 -1.13
CA ALA A 54 -4.99 42.36 -0.19
C ALA A 54 -3.72 42.32 0.68
N LEU A 55 -3.87 42.68 1.95
CA LEU A 55 -2.85 42.47 2.97
C LEU A 55 -2.44 40.98 2.96
N PRO A 56 -1.15 40.64 2.99
CA PRO A 56 -0.73 39.25 3.04
C PRO A 56 -1.17 38.66 4.38
N HIS A 57 -2.24 37.88 4.37
CA HIS A 57 -2.48 36.88 5.39
C HIS A 57 -1.29 35.93 5.32
N THR A 58 -0.35 36.07 6.24
CA THR A 58 0.65 35.05 6.49
C THR A 58 -0.13 33.79 6.86
N ALA A 59 -0.25 32.88 5.89
CA ALA A 59 -0.89 31.59 6.07
C ALA A 59 -0.08 30.84 7.13
N ARG A 60 -0.54 30.94 8.38
CA ARG A 60 -0.04 30.13 9.48
C ARG A 60 -0.22 28.67 9.02
N PRO A 61 0.84 27.84 9.06
CA PRO A 61 0.71 26.45 8.64
C PRO A 61 -0.47 25.84 9.38
N ALA A 62 -1.43 25.29 8.63
CA ALA A 62 -2.60 24.65 9.19
C ALA A 62 -2.10 23.63 10.21
N ARG A 63 -2.38 23.88 11.49
CA ARG A 63 -2.09 22.89 12.52
C ARG A 63 -2.95 21.69 12.16
N HIS A 64 -2.34 20.57 11.80
CA HIS A 64 -3.03 19.30 11.61
C HIS A 64 -3.94 19.10 12.82
N SER A 65 -5.25 19.03 12.58
CA SER A 65 -6.22 18.93 13.67
C SER A 65 -5.92 17.66 14.44
N ALA A 66 -5.88 17.73 15.77
CA ALA A 66 -5.64 16.56 16.64
C ALA A 66 -6.62 15.40 16.38
N ASP A 67 -7.72 15.67 15.67
CA ASP A 67 -8.77 14.71 15.33
C ASP A 67 -8.70 14.18 13.87
N GLU A 68 -7.61 14.39 13.15
CA GLU A 68 -7.43 13.84 11.79
C GLU A 68 -7.21 12.31 11.89
N PRO A 69 -7.84 11.49 11.00
CA PRO A 69 -7.53 10.07 10.96
C PRO A 69 -6.04 9.84 10.69
N SER A 70 -5.46 8.86 11.36
CA SER A 70 -4.03 8.57 11.19
C SER A 70 -3.70 7.14 11.57
N VAL A 71 -2.60 6.63 11.01
CA VAL A 71 -1.89 5.47 11.54
C VAL A 71 -0.41 5.80 11.67
N THR A 72 0.12 5.66 12.88
CA THR A 72 1.53 5.96 13.19
C THR A 72 2.15 4.83 13.99
N GLY A 73 3.37 4.44 13.68
CA GLY A 73 4.12 3.49 14.50
C GLY A 73 5.13 2.68 13.72
N THR A 74 5.82 1.78 14.43
CA THR A 74 6.82 0.88 13.88
C THR A 74 6.63 -0.50 14.49
N GLY A 75 6.59 -1.52 13.65
CA GLY A 75 6.50 -2.92 14.05
C GLY A 75 7.67 -3.73 13.51
N LYS A 76 8.29 -4.54 14.38
CA LYS A 76 9.15 -5.66 13.96
C LYS A 76 8.28 -6.88 13.77
N LEU A 77 8.33 -7.51 12.60
CA LEU A 77 7.55 -8.72 12.33
C LEU A 77 8.10 -9.91 13.11
N GLN A 78 7.23 -10.82 13.52
CA GLN A 78 7.60 -12.08 14.13
C GLN A 78 8.13 -13.05 13.08
N ARG A 79 9.41 -13.38 13.17
CA ARG A 79 10.14 -14.20 12.19
C ARG A 79 11.13 -15.15 12.85
N GLN A 80 11.71 -16.04 12.06
CA GLN A 80 12.81 -16.92 12.48
C GLN A 80 14.06 -16.10 12.81
N PRO A 81 14.97 -16.59 13.66
CA PRO A 81 16.24 -15.90 13.93
C PRO A 81 17.02 -15.61 12.63
N GLY A 82 17.49 -14.38 12.49
CA GLY A 82 18.20 -13.91 11.30
C GLY A 82 17.31 -13.38 10.17
N ASP A 83 15.99 -13.47 10.30
CA ASP A 83 15.02 -12.81 9.42
C ASP A 83 14.45 -11.57 10.13
N ASP A 84 14.97 -10.40 9.78
CA ASP A 84 14.68 -9.12 10.41
C ASP A 84 13.87 -8.22 9.46
N ALA A 85 12.56 -8.16 9.69
CA ALA A 85 11.63 -7.31 8.94
C ALA A 85 11.00 -6.23 9.84
N TYR A 86 11.04 -4.98 9.39
CA TYR A 86 10.44 -3.83 10.04
C TYR A 86 9.56 -3.05 9.07
N ILE A 87 8.43 -2.55 9.59
CA ILE A 87 7.55 -1.64 8.87
C ILE A 87 7.29 -0.44 9.78
N SER A 88 7.50 0.77 9.26
CA SER A 88 7.12 2.02 9.88
C SER A 88 6.10 2.74 9.02
N LEU A 89 5.05 3.27 9.66
CA LEU A 89 4.01 4.07 9.04
C LEU A 89 3.88 5.39 9.78
N ASP A 90 3.74 6.46 9.02
CA ASP A 90 3.38 7.78 9.49
C ASP A 90 2.40 8.36 8.46
N ALA A 91 1.11 8.06 8.64
CA ALA A 91 0.06 8.40 7.69
C ALA A 91 -1.03 9.22 8.37
N HIS A 92 -1.43 10.31 7.74
CA HIS A 92 -2.43 11.25 8.23
C HIS A 92 -3.41 11.61 7.11
N GLY A 93 -4.64 11.94 7.46
CA GLY A 93 -5.67 12.41 6.53
C GLY A 93 -6.69 11.35 6.19
N LEU A 94 -7.47 11.62 5.15
CA LEU A 94 -8.58 10.77 4.74
C LEU A 94 -8.61 10.61 3.23
N ALA A 95 -8.85 9.37 2.80
CA ALA A 95 -8.93 8.98 1.40
C ALA A 95 -7.73 9.52 0.62
N ASP A 96 -7.95 10.08 -0.56
CA ASP A 96 -6.91 10.57 -1.47
C ASP A 96 -6.20 11.85 -1.02
N LYS A 97 -6.65 12.47 0.08
CA LYS A 97 -6.00 13.64 0.72
C LYS A 97 -5.01 13.25 1.80
N ALA A 98 -4.82 11.95 2.01
CA ALA A 98 -3.84 11.45 2.95
C ALA A 98 -2.42 11.82 2.53
N HIS A 99 -1.56 11.95 3.54
CA HIS A 99 -0.16 12.32 3.40
C HIS A 99 0.69 11.63 4.47
N GLY A 100 2.00 11.78 4.33
CA GLY A 100 2.99 11.20 5.23
C GLY A 100 3.93 10.24 4.51
N THR A 101 4.50 9.30 5.24
CA THR A 101 5.54 8.39 4.75
C THR A 101 5.37 6.97 5.26
N PHE A 102 6.03 6.05 4.57
CA PHE A 102 6.25 4.70 5.06
C PHE A 102 7.69 4.29 4.82
N PHE A 103 8.17 3.35 5.64
CA PHE A 103 9.48 2.73 5.51
C PHE A 103 9.36 1.23 5.77
N VAL A 104 10.02 0.42 4.95
CA VAL A 104 10.10 -1.03 5.10
C VAL A 104 11.54 -1.43 4.99
N SER A 105 12.03 -2.27 5.91
CA SER A 105 13.33 -2.92 5.79
C SER A 105 13.18 -4.41 6.02
N HIS A 106 13.90 -5.21 5.24
CA HIS A 106 13.93 -6.65 5.40
C HIS A 106 15.34 -7.15 5.15
N HIS A 107 15.93 -7.84 6.13
CA HIS A 107 17.22 -8.48 6.01
C HIS A 107 17.09 -9.94 6.41
N ALA A 108 17.65 -10.83 5.59
CA ALA A 108 17.77 -12.24 5.89
C ALA A 108 19.26 -12.60 5.96
N GLY A 109 19.76 -12.82 7.17
CA GLY A 109 21.18 -12.96 7.44
C GLY A 109 21.97 -11.69 7.13
N LYS A 110 23.21 -11.85 6.69
CA LYS A 110 24.12 -10.74 6.36
C LYS A 110 24.21 -10.43 4.86
N GLU A 111 23.71 -11.33 4.03
CA GLU A 111 23.98 -11.33 2.59
C GLU A 111 22.82 -10.76 1.78
N TRP A 112 21.58 -10.99 2.23
CA TRP A 112 20.39 -10.53 1.52
C TRP A 112 19.61 -9.52 2.35
N GLY A 113 19.12 -8.49 1.68
CA GLY A 113 18.18 -7.57 2.30
C GLY A 113 18.27 -6.17 1.77
N GLY A 114 17.52 -5.28 2.41
CA GLY A 114 17.45 -3.89 2.01
C GLY A 114 16.29 -3.17 2.65
N HIS A 115 15.95 -2.05 2.03
CA HIS A 115 14.86 -1.22 2.45
C HIS A 115 14.26 -0.43 1.30
N PHE A 116 13.04 0.02 1.49
CA PHE A 116 12.40 1.01 0.65
C PHE A 116 11.54 1.95 1.48
N LYS A 117 11.35 3.15 0.95
CA LYS A 117 10.49 4.17 1.57
C LYS A 117 9.67 4.88 0.51
N GLY A 118 8.58 5.47 0.95
CA GLY A 118 7.70 6.18 0.04
C GLY A 118 6.79 7.18 0.72
N ARG A 119 5.88 7.70 -0.09
CA ARG A 119 4.92 8.74 0.29
C ARG A 119 3.52 8.16 0.32
N ILE A 120 2.80 8.43 1.40
CA ILE A 120 1.41 8.03 1.54
C ILE A 120 0.55 8.86 0.59
N ASP A 121 -0.37 8.19 -0.11
CA ASP A 121 -1.28 8.81 -1.08
C ASP A 121 -2.75 8.39 -0.89
N CYS A 122 -3.01 7.53 0.10
CA CYS A 122 -4.35 7.17 0.56
C CYS A 122 -4.34 6.66 2.01
N LEU A 123 -5.38 7.01 2.80
CA LEU A 123 -5.63 6.45 4.13
C LEU A 123 -7.13 6.31 4.39
N LEU A 124 -7.56 5.12 4.83
CA LEU A 124 -8.87 4.89 5.43
C LEU A 124 -8.70 4.31 6.83
N THR A 125 -9.56 4.71 7.75
CA THR A 125 -9.62 4.14 9.09
C THR A 125 -11.04 3.65 9.38
N GLY A 126 -11.16 2.59 10.16
CA GLY A 126 -12.42 2.04 10.62
C GLY A 126 -12.22 1.37 11.97
N GLY A 127 -12.63 2.02 13.05
CA GLY A 127 -12.35 1.55 14.41
C GLY A 127 -10.83 1.38 14.64
N PRO A 128 -10.35 0.20 15.06
CA PRO A 128 -8.93 -0.07 15.27
C PRO A 128 -8.14 -0.37 13.99
N VAL A 129 -8.80 -0.37 12.82
CA VAL A 129 -8.18 -0.75 11.54
C VAL A 129 -7.81 0.48 10.73
N ALA A 130 -6.65 0.45 10.10
CA ALA A 130 -6.24 1.42 9.08
C ALA A 130 -5.75 0.73 7.81
N VAL A 131 -6.18 1.22 6.65
CA VAL A 131 -5.62 0.85 5.35
C VAL A 131 -4.93 2.07 4.77
N ALA A 132 -3.61 1.99 4.62
CA ALA A 132 -2.80 3.03 4.01
C ALA A 132 -2.21 2.53 2.69
N THR A 133 -2.10 3.40 1.70
CA THR A 133 -1.28 3.13 0.51
C THR A 133 -0.26 4.23 0.30
N GLY A 134 0.86 3.87 -0.32
CA GLY A 134 1.83 4.85 -0.72
C GLY A 134 2.69 4.40 -1.89
N VAL A 135 3.28 5.39 -2.55
CA VAL A 135 4.16 5.20 -3.70
C VAL A 135 5.61 5.25 -3.24
N VAL A 136 6.39 4.23 -3.62
CA VAL A 136 7.81 4.12 -3.30
C VAL A 136 8.60 5.22 -4.01
N THR A 137 9.42 5.94 -3.25
CA THR A 137 10.29 7.01 -3.77
C THR A 137 11.77 6.62 -3.80
N GLU A 138 12.17 5.68 -2.94
CA GLU A 138 13.54 5.16 -2.86
C GLU A 138 13.49 3.68 -2.49
N SER A 139 14.36 2.88 -3.11
CA SER A 139 14.54 1.45 -2.85
C SER A 139 16.03 1.11 -2.94
N ARG A 140 16.51 0.29 -2.02
CA ARG A 140 17.89 -0.22 -1.99
C ARG A 140 17.89 -1.65 -1.49
N PHE A 141 18.32 -2.59 -2.32
CA PHE A 141 18.43 -3.99 -1.96
C PHE A 141 19.76 -4.57 -2.43
N THR A 142 20.31 -5.46 -1.62
CA THR A 142 21.42 -6.33 -1.96
C THR A 142 20.85 -7.71 -2.22
N ASP A 143 20.99 -8.16 -3.47
CA ASP A 143 20.61 -9.51 -3.87
C ASP A 143 21.68 -10.52 -3.43
N ALA A 144 21.26 -11.76 -3.21
CA ALA A 144 22.16 -12.87 -2.88
C ALA A 144 21.68 -14.15 -3.58
N PRO A 145 22.58 -15.07 -3.98
CA PRO A 145 22.21 -16.35 -4.55
C PRO A 145 21.24 -17.12 -3.64
N GLY A 146 20.17 -17.67 -4.22
CA GLY A 146 19.16 -18.43 -3.48
C GLY A 146 18.07 -17.60 -2.80
N PHE A 147 18.13 -16.27 -2.88
CA PHE A 147 17.08 -15.36 -2.38
C PHE A 147 16.27 -14.72 -3.51
N PRO A 148 15.06 -14.20 -3.22
CA PRO A 148 14.26 -13.46 -4.20
C PRO A 148 15.00 -12.22 -4.71
N GLN A 149 14.97 -12.02 -6.03
CA GLN A 149 15.41 -10.78 -6.65
C GLN A 149 14.29 -9.74 -6.54
N VAL A 150 14.55 -8.63 -5.84
CA VAL A 150 13.52 -7.63 -5.53
C VAL A 150 13.35 -6.64 -6.69
N GLY A 151 14.43 -6.30 -7.38
CA GLY A 151 14.44 -5.30 -8.44
C GLY A 151 14.19 -3.86 -7.95
N ASP A 152 13.97 -2.94 -8.88
CA ASP A 152 13.60 -1.56 -8.54
C ASP A 152 12.12 -1.46 -8.17
N LEU A 153 11.85 -0.91 -6.98
CA LEU A 153 10.51 -0.70 -6.46
C LEU A 153 10.01 0.73 -6.68
N LYS A 154 10.85 1.65 -7.14
CA LYS A 154 10.50 3.07 -7.28
C LYS A 154 9.29 3.27 -8.19
N GLY A 155 8.35 4.10 -7.76
CA GLY A 155 7.09 4.36 -8.46
C GLY A 155 6.01 3.30 -8.26
N LYS A 156 6.31 2.15 -7.63
CA LYS A 156 5.29 1.16 -7.28
C LYS A 156 4.48 1.63 -6.08
N ARG A 157 3.18 1.30 -6.08
CA ARG A 157 2.29 1.53 -4.94
C ARG A 157 2.11 0.26 -4.14
N PHE A 158 2.29 0.38 -2.83
CA PHE A 158 2.02 -0.69 -1.89
C PHE A 158 0.96 -0.29 -0.87
N GLY A 159 0.19 -1.28 -0.46
CA GLY A 159 -0.82 -1.19 0.58
C GLY A 159 -0.34 -1.79 1.88
N PHE A 160 -0.82 -1.20 2.97
CA PHE A 160 -0.59 -1.62 4.34
C PHE A 160 -1.93 -1.65 5.07
N THR A 161 -2.24 -2.76 5.74
CA THR A 161 -3.41 -2.86 6.62
C THR A 161 -2.91 -3.07 8.04
N VAL A 162 -3.25 -2.16 8.95
CA VAL A 162 -2.92 -2.26 10.37
C VAL A 162 -4.19 -2.60 11.14
N LEU A 163 -4.05 -3.48 12.12
CA LEU A 163 -4.98 -3.65 13.23
C LEU A 163 -4.25 -3.23 14.52
N ASP A 164 -4.69 -2.13 15.14
CA ASP A 164 -4.25 -1.66 16.47
C ASP A 164 -5.08 -2.40 17.54
N ASP A 165 -4.50 -3.45 18.12
CA ASP A 165 -5.15 -4.34 19.11
C ASP A 165 -4.49 -4.21 20.48
N GLY A 166 -4.11 -2.98 20.85
CA GLY A 166 -3.61 -2.66 22.18
C GLY A 166 -2.32 -3.42 22.56
N GLY A 167 -1.43 -3.65 21.59
CA GLY A 167 -0.15 -4.35 21.80
C GLY A 167 -0.10 -5.77 21.24
N LYS A 168 -1.19 -6.26 20.66
CA LYS A 168 -1.24 -7.47 19.82
C LYS A 168 -1.43 -7.14 18.35
N ASP A 169 -0.85 -6.02 17.94
CA ASP A 169 -1.09 -5.43 16.64
C ASP A 169 -0.69 -6.38 15.51
N ARG A 170 -1.40 -6.24 14.41
CA ARG A 170 -1.19 -7.06 13.21
C ARG A 170 -1.03 -6.15 12.00
N ILE A 171 -0.25 -6.62 11.04
CA ILE A 171 -0.05 -5.90 9.79
C ILE A 171 -0.21 -6.80 8.57
N GLY A 172 -0.74 -6.24 7.51
CA GLY A 172 -0.86 -6.84 6.20
C GLY A 172 -0.19 -5.93 5.20
N TYR A 173 0.39 -6.51 4.16
CA TYR A 173 0.96 -5.77 3.06
C TYR A 173 0.56 -6.38 1.71
N SER A 174 0.40 -5.54 0.70
CA SER A 174 -0.19 -5.96 -0.58
C SER A 174 0.69 -6.94 -1.37
N TRP A 175 2.01 -6.83 -1.26
CA TRP A 175 2.93 -7.62 -2.07
C TRP A 175 3.06 -9.09 -1.62
N ALA A 176 2.41 -9.48 -0.52
CA ALA A 176 2.37 -10.89 -0.10
C ALA A 176 1.71 -11.80 -1.14
N MET A 177 0.77 -11.27 -1.94
CA MET A 177 0.00 -12.06 -2.90
C MET A 177 0.52 -11.95 -4.34
N ASP A 178 1.30 -10.90 -4.64
CA ASP A 178 1.62 -10.52 -6.03
C ASP A 178 3.04 -10.87 -6.48
N ASN A 179 3.92 -11.27 -5.57
CA ASN A 179 5.39 -11.28 -5.73
C ASN A 179 5.95 -9.89 -6.10
N LEU A 180 6.94 -9.41 -5.36
CA LEU A 180 7.68 -8.19 -5.71
C LEU A 180 8.42 -8.41 -7.06
N PRO A 181 8.50 -7.45 -7.99
CA PRO A 181 7.85 -6.13 -8.08
C PRO A 181 6.81 -6.04 -9.23
N ARG A 182 5.92 -7.03 -9.38
CA ARG A 182 5.06 -7.11 -10.58
C ARG A 182 3.99 -6.03 -10.60
N ASN A 183 3.19 -5.94 -9.55
CA ASN A 183 1.95 -5.16 -9.54
C ASN A 183 2.02 -3.94 -8.62
N SER A 184 1.08 -3.02 -8.83
CA SER A 184 0.79 -1.92 -7.89
C SER A 184 -0.69 -1.99 -7.57
N VAL A 185 -1.01 -1.83 -6.30
CA VAL A 185 -2.41 -1.76 -5.87
C VAL A 185 -3.03 -0.41 -6.23
N GLY A 186 -4.36 -0.37 -6.26
CA GLY A 186 -5.10 0.87 -6.26
C GLY A 186 -4.92 1.64 -4.95
N LYS A 187 -5.38 2.89 -4.91
CA LYS A 187 -5.42 3.66 -3.67
C LYS A 187 -6.33 2.98 -2.64
N CYS A 188 -5.91 3.03 -1.37
CA CYS A 188 -6.66 2.46 -0.25
C CYS A 188 -7.00 0.96 -0.39
N GLN A 189 -6.13 0.19 -1.04
CA GLN A 189 -6.24 -1.26 -1.17
C GLN A 189 -5.01 -1.96 -0.57
N SER A 190 -5.23 -3.07 0.12
CA SER A 190 -4.18 -3.88 0.76
C SER A 190 -4.73 -5.28 1.09
N SER A 191 -3.89 -6.16 1.65
CA SER A 191 -4.27 -7.48 2.15
C SER A 191 -4.85 -7.41 3.58
N ALA A 192 -5.34 -8.54 4.09
CA ALA A 192 -5.73 -8.65 5.51
C ALA A 192 -4.51 -8.51 6.45
N PRO A 193 -4.67 -8.11 7.72
CA PRO A 193 -3.55 -8.01 8.65
C PRO A 193 -3.12 -9.39 9.16
N PHE A 194 -2.28 -10.10 8.39
CA PHE A 194 -1.93 -11.50 8.65
C PHE A 194 -0.61 -11.68 9.45
N GLU A 195 0.28 -10.70 9.45
CA GLU A 195 1.53 -10.76 10.23
C GLU A 195 1.29 -10.42 11.70
N THR A 196 2.10 -11.03 12.57
CA THR A 196 2.19 -10.67 13.98
C THR A 196 3.47 -9.90 14.25
N LEU A 197 3.46 -9.04 15.26
CA LEU A 197 4.64 -8.29 15.65
C LEU A 197 5.39 -9.01 16.77
N ALA A 198 6.72 -9.09 16.66
CA ALA A 198 7.60 -9.47 17.75
C ALA A 198 7.83 -8.31 18.72
N LYS A 199 7.88 -7.07 18.20
CA LYS A 199 8.14 -5.83 18.96
C LYS A 199 7.50 -4.62 18.28
N GLY A 200 7.27 -3.57 19.05
CA GLY A 200 6.70 -2.32 18.56
C GLY A 200 5.17 -2.39 18.50
N GLY A 201 4.59 -1.51 17.69
CA GLY A 201 3.14 -1.37 17.56
C GLY A 201 2.77 -0.16 16.72
N PHE A 202 1.49 -0.06 16.44
CA PHE A 202 0.87 1.00 15.67
C PHE A 202 -0.28 1.62 16.45
N LYS A 203 -0.47 2.92 16.27
CA LYS A 203 -1.62 3.63 16.80
C LYS A 203 -2.53 4.05 15.66
N VAL A 204 -3.76 3.55 15.66
CA VAL A 204 -4.82 4.01 14.76
C VAL A 204 -5.67 5.05 15.48
N ARG A 205 -5.84 6.20 14.84
CA ARG A 205 -6.86 7.19 15.20
C ARG A 205 -7.93 7.17 14.12
N HIS A 206 -9.12 6.72 14.51
CA HIS A 206 -10.28 6.73 13.63
C HIS A 206 -11.09 8.00 13.82
N ARG A 207 -11.49 8.62 12.70
CA ARG A 207 -12.53 9.64 12.67
C ARG A 207 -13.65 9.16 11.74
N PRO A 208 -14.87 8.94 12.23
CA PRO A 208 -15.98 8.62 11.36
C PRO A 208 -16.29 9.82 10.43
N PRO A 209 -16.67 9.56 9.16
CA PRO A 209 -16.97 10.63 8.20
C PRO A 209 -18.22 11.44 8.59
N PHE A 210 -19.10 10.88 9.42
CA PHE A 210 -20.27 11.55 9.97
C PHE A 210 -20.21 11.52 11.50
N PRO A 211 -20.65 12.59 12.19
CA PRO A 211 -20.84 12.52 13.64
C PRO A 211 -21.79 11.36 13.96
N SER A 212 -21.37 10.45 14.83
CA SER A 212 -22.24 9.39 15.32
C SER A 212 -23.50 10.04 15.90
N ALA A 213 -24.68 9.68 15.39
CA ALA A 213 -25.94 10.07 16.02
C ALA A 213 -25.90 9.55 17.46
N ARG A 214 -25.98 10.47 18.43
CA ARG A 214 -26.09 10.09 19.84
C ARG A 214 -27.42 9.34 20.02
N GLY A 215 -27.34 8.06 20.37
CA GLY A 215 -28.48 7.28 20.87
C GLY A 215 -28.74 7.54 22.33
#